data_AF-Q0IF93-F1
#
_entry.id   AF-Q0IF93-F1
#
_cell.length_a   1.000
_cell.length_b   1.000
_cell.length_c   1.000
_cell.angle_alpha   90.00
_cell.angle_beta   90.00
_cell.angle_gamma   90.00
#
_symmetry.space_group_name_H-M   'P 1'
#
loop_
_entity.id
_entity.type
_entity.pdbx_description
1 polymer ?
#
loop_
_entity_poly.entity_id
_entity_poly.type
_entity_poly.pdbx_seq_one_letter_code
_entity_poly.pdbx_strand_id
1 'polypeptide(L)'
;MFPPRKFLLSSFILAALHVTAAPLWDAKDPEQLRFITSRCMEDWYPKAKNPKAALQNWLGWKLEPSDDQATQCYTKCVLEKIGFYEPGEKRFKGVRVMQQWETFHKYLNADREKVHDLTSTFDFIPPLKSSSCSEVFEAFKKVNGKHSETIRAILFGKGESSKKYYQEKGVKIKQKEQSLFMHCEALNYPKGSPQRKDLCGIRKYQMGSGIVFERHMECIFKGLRYMTSKNELDVDEIARDFIVVKKKPDAMKAMMKTCKANLKEKNPGKIAVHYYKCLMNDSKVTNDFKEAFDYREVRSKDYFAALTGKLKPYSRSDVRKQVDDIDKIQCS
;
A
#
# COMPACT_ATOMS: atom_id res chain seq x y z
N MET A 1 72.98 36.46 -12.12
CA MET A 1 72.04 37.50 -11.68
C MET A 1 70.62 37.06 -12.06
N PHE A 2 69.82 36.68 -11.06
CA PHE A 2 68.36 36.48 -11.14
C PHE A 2 67.66 37.85 -11.28
N PRO A 3 66.44 37.97 -11.85
CA PRO A 3 65.23 37.59 -11.11
C PRO A 3 64.08 36.94 -11.90
N PRO A 4 63.09 36.38 -11.19
CA PRO A 4 62.21 35.30 -11.62
C PRO A 4 60.82 35.77 -12.07
N ARG A 5 60.13 34.94 -12.87
CA ARG A 5 58.72 35.13 -13.25
C ARG A 5 57.78 34.45 -12.25
N LYS A 6 56.90 35.30 -11.70
CA LYS A 6 55.79 35.10 -10.77
C LYS A 6 54.99 33.81 -10.95
N PHE A 7 54.86 33.06 -9.85
CA PHE A 7 53.81 32.06 -9.62
C PHE A 7 52.46 32.76 -9.41
N LEU A 8 51.43 32.37 -10.17
CA LEU A 8 50.03 32.67 -9.90
C LEU A 8 49.40 31.41 -9.29
N LEU A 9 49.05 31.50 -8.01
CA LEU A 9 48.26 30.52 -7.27
C LEU A 9 46.82 30.55 -7.78
N SER A 10 46.35 29.44 -8.37
CA SER A 10 44.96 29.23 -8.75
C SER A 10 44.24 28.48 -7.63
N SER A 11 43.31 29.16 -6.95
CA SER A 11 42.47 28.57 -5.89
C SER A 11 41.41 27.65 -6.48
N PHE A 12 41.50 26.35 -6.20
CA PHE A 12 40.42 25.39 -6.43
C PHE A 12 39.33 25.56 -5.36
N ILE A 13 38.15 26.03 -5.78
CA ILE A 13 36.92 25.99 -4.98
C ILE A 13 36.31 24.59 -5.14
N LEU A 14 36.39 23.76 -4.10
CA LEU A 14 35.59 22.53 -4.00
C LEU A 14 34.13 22.91 -3.72
N ALA A 15 33.29 22.85 -4.75
CA ALA A 15 31.84 22.84 -4.57
C ALA A 15 31.44 21.47 -4.00
N ALA A 16 31.14 21.43 -2.70
CA ALA A 16 30.52 20.27 -2.06
C ALA A 16 29.09 20.10 -2.60
N LEU A 17 28.92 19.22 -3.60
CA LEU A 17 27.62 18.73 -4.04
C LEU A 17 26.94 18.02 -2.87
N HIS A 18 26.05 18.72 -2.18
CA HIS A 18 25.05 18.09 -1.32
C HIS A 18 24.08 17.31 -2.21
N VAL A 19 24.40 16.03 -2.45
CA VAL A 19 23.43 15.05 -2.94
C VAL A 19 22.44 14.86 -1.79
N THR A 20 21.38 15.66 -1.78
CA THR A 20 20.19 15.35 -0.98
C THR A 20 19.64 14.05 -1.53
N ALA A 21 19.91 12.95 -0.82
CA ALA A 21 19.34 11.65 -1.13
C ALA A 21 17.82 11.82 -1.24
N ALA A 22 17.29 11.64 -2.46
CA ALA A 22 15.86 11.62 -2.67
C ALA A 22 15.26 10.59 -1.69
N PRO A 23 14.08 10.85 -1.09
CA PRO A 23 13.46 9.90 -0.17
C PRO A 23 13.44 8.52 -0.83
N LEU A 24 14.04 7.51 -0.17
CA LEU A 24 14.10 6.17 -0.74
C LEU A 24 12.67 5.71 -1.05
N TRP A 25 12.43 5.45 -2.32
CA TRP A 25 11.24 4.74 -2.77
C TRP A 25 11.48 3.25 -2.52
N ASP A 26 10.53 2.59 -1.85
CA ASP A 26 10.62 1.16 -1.58
C ASP A 26 9.95 0.34 -2.68
N ALA A 27 10.63 -0.71 -3.15
CA ALA A 27 10.04 -1.70 -4.05
C ALA A 27 8.82 -2.38 -3.40
N LYS A 28 7.83 -2.71 -4.22
CA LYS A 28 6.54 -3.25 -3.75
C LYS A 28 6.52 -4.77 -3.84
N ASP A 29 6.27 -5.42 -2.71
CA ASP A 29 6.12 -6.87 -2.66
C ASP A 29 4.76 -7.34 -3.23
N PRO A 30 4.53 -8.65 -3.41
CA PRO A 30 3.27 -9.17 -3.94
C PRO A 30 2.02 -8.87 -3.08
N GLU A 31 2.14 -8.64 -1.77
CA GLU A 31 0.99 -8.24 -0.93
C GLU A 31 0.62 -6.81 -1.24
N GLN A 32 1.63 -5.93 -1.27
CA GLN A 32 1.46 -4.51 -1.51
C GLN A 32 0.91 -4.25 -2.91
N LEU A 33 1.42 -4.96 -3.92
CA LEU A 33 0.94 -4.86 -5.30
C LEU A 33 -0.52 -5.34 -5.43
N ARG A 34 -0.90 -6.41 -4.72
CA ARG A 34 -2.30 -6.86 -4.69
C ARG A 34 -3.21 -5.83 -4.04
N PHE A 35 -2.79 -5.24 -2.93
CA PHE A 35 -3.55 -4.17 -2.26
C PHE A 35 -3.70 -2.93 -3.17
N ILE A 36 -2.61 -2.49 -3.81
CA ILE A 36 -2.62 -1.32 -4.70
C ILE A 36 -3.56 -1.55 -5.88
N THR A 37 -3.42 -2.69 -6.55
CA THR A 37 -4.25 -3.00 -7.72
C THR A 37 -5.72 -3.14 -7.34
N SER A 38 -6.05 -3.90 -6.29
CA SER A 38 -7.44 -4.03 -5.85
C SER A 38 -8.04 -2.69 -5.43
N ARG A 39 -7.29 -1.84 -4.71
CA ARG A 39 -7.78 -0.52 -4.32
C ARG A 39 -8.08 0.36 -5.53
N CYS A 40 -7.14 0.44 -6.48
CA CYS A 40 -7.37 1.22 -7.69
C CYS A 40 -8.55 0.68 -8.49
N MET A 41 -8.76 -0.65 -8.52
CA MET A 41 -9.98 -1.22 -9.12
C MET A 41 -11.22 -0.76 -8.35
N GLU A 42 -11.28 -0.88 -7.03
CA GLU A 42 -12.43 -0.45 -6.22
C GLU A 42 -12.82 1.02 -6.44
N ASP A 43 -11.84 1.90 -6.59
CA ASP A 43 -12.07 3.34 -6.73
C ASP A 43 -12.55 3.76 -8.13
N TRP A 44 -12.29 2.94 -9.16
CA TRP A 44 -12.51 3.30 -10.58
C TRP A 44 -13.45 2.36 -11.34
N TYR A 45 -13.56 1.08 -10.98
CA TYR A 45 -14.45 0.14 -11.68
C TYR A 45 -15.94 0.57 -11.67
N PRO A 46 -16.51 1.16 -10.59
CA PRO A 46 -17.91 1.57 -10.61
C PRO A 46 -18.17 2.76 -11.55
N LYS A 47 -17.11 3.48 -11.94
CA LYS A 47 -17.16 4.65 -12.82
C LYS A 47 -16.91 4.30 -14.29
N ALA A 48 -16.57 3.04 -14.59
CA ALA A 48 -16.36 2.59 -15.96
C ALA A 48 -17.69 2.53 -16.71
N LYS A 49 -17.64 2.76 -18.03
CA LYS A 49 -18.83 2.66 -18.90
C LYS A 49 -19.45 1.26 -18.84
N ASN A 50 -18.62 0.23 -18.71
CA ASN A 50 -19.02 -1.16 -18.46
C ASN A 50 -18.18 -1.76 -17.31
N PRO A 51 -18.65 -1.64 -16.05
CA PRO A 51 -17.90 -2.06 -14.86
C PRO A 51 -17.44 -3.51 -14.88
N LYS A 52 -18.28 -4.43 -15.37
CA LYS A 52 -17.97 -5.86 -15.41
C LYS A 52 -16.86 -6.17 -16.41
N ALA A 53 -16.95 -5.62 -17.62
CA ALA A 53 -15.94 -5.81 -18.67
C ALA A 53 -14.59 -5.16 -18.27
N ALA A 54 -14.64 -3.93 -17.74
CA ALA A 54 -13.45 -3.24 -17.26
C ALA A 54 -12.73 -4.05 -16.16
N LEU A 55 -13.48 -4.55 -15.18
CA LEU A 55 -12.89 -5.38 -14.11
C LEU A 55 -12.23 -6.66 -14.65
N GLN A 56 -12.88 -7.37 -15.58
CA GLN A 56 -12.31 -8.57 -16.20
C GLN A 56 -11.02 -8.25 -16.96
N ASN A 57 -10.99 -7.15 -17.72
CA ASN A 57 -9.82 -6.69 -18.44
C ASN A 57 -8.68 -6.34 -17.48
N TRP A 58 -8.95 -5.56 -16.45
CA TRP A 58 -7.92 -5.09 -15.51
C TRP A 58 -7.32 -6.24 -14.69
N LEU A 59 -8.14 -7.23 -14.27
CA LEU A 59 -7.65 -8.48 -13.66
C LEU A 59 -6.76 -9.28 -14.60
N GLY A 60 -7.04 -9.24 -15.90
CA GLY A 60 -6.23 -9.83 -16.96
C GLY A 60 -5.04 -8.97 -17.41
N TRP A 61 -4.73 -7.86 -16.73
CA TRP A 61 -3.70 -6.89 -17.11
C TRP A 61 -3.90 -6.26 -18.50
N LYS A 62 -5.16 -6.17 -18.94
CA LYS A 62 -5.56 -5.49 -20.18
C LYS A 62 -6.06 -4.09 -19.85
N LEU A 63 -5.47 -3.07 -20.48
CA LEU A 63 -5.82 -1.67 -20.28
C LEU A 63 -6.98 -1.24 -21.19
N GLU A 64 -8.11 -1.95 -21.05
CA GLU A 64 -9.26 -1.83 -21.94
C GLU A 64 -10.57 -1.63 -21.14
N PRO A 65 -11.54 -0.85 -21.69
CA PRO A 65 -11.45 -0.07 -22.93
C PRO A 65 -10.55 1.17 -22.76
N SER A 66 -9.69 1.44 -23.75
CA SER A 66 -8.62 2.45 -23.62
C SER A 66 -9.11 3.91 -23.72
N ASP A 67 -10.29 4.10 -24.32
CA ASP A 67 -10.99 5.39 -24.45
C ASP A 67 -11.86 5.72 -23.22
N ASP A 68 -11.97 4.81 -22.25
CA ASP A 68 -12.74 5.04 -21.03
C ASP A 68 -11.91 5.75 -19.96
N GLN A 69 -12.43 6.87 -19.47
CA GLN A 69 -11.80 7.67 -18.42
C GLN A 69 -11.53 6.84 -17.16
N ALA A 70 -12.40 5.87 -16.83
CA ALA A 70 -12.17 4.99 -15.68
C ALA A 70 -10.92 4.12 -15.84
N THR A 71 -10.69 3.54 -17.03
CA THR A 71 -9.47 2.77 -17.34
C THR A 71 -8.23 3.65 -17.28
N GLN A 72 -8.33 4.88 -17.79
CA GLN A 72 -7.22 5.85 -17.76
C GLN A 72 -6.86 6.22 -16.32
N CYS A 73 -7.87 6.49 -15.47
CA CYS A 73 -7.65 6.84 -14.08
C CYS A 73 -7.25 5.63 -13.20
N TYR A 74 -7.75 4.44 -13.48
CA TYR A 74 -7.26 3.18 -12.89
C TYR A 74 -5.76 3.01 -13.15
N THR A 75 -5.35 3.16 -14.41
CA THR A 75 -3.93 3.03 -14.82
C THR A 75 -3.06 4.04 -14.10
N LYS A 76 -3.46 5.32 -14.11
CA LYS A 76 -2.76 6.38 -13.36
C LYS A 76 -2.66 6.04 -11.87
N CYS A 77 -3.75 5.62 -11.23
CA CYS A 77 -3.79 5.24 -9.81
C CYS A 77 -2.76 4.16 -9.48
N VAL A 78 -2.69 3.10 -10.30
CA VAL A 78 -1.73 2.01 -10.11
C VAL A 78 -0.30 2.56 -10.25
N LEU A 79 -0.01 3.31 -11.31
CA LEU A 79 1.32 3.86 -11.57
C LEU A 79 1.83 4.79 -10.48
N GLU A 80 0.96 5.65 -9.94
CA GLU A 80 1.29 6.53 -8.81
C GLU A 80 1.56 5.73 -7.54
N LYS A 81 0.69 4.78 -7.20
CA LYS A 81 0.79 4.02 -5.94
C LYS A 81 1.95 3.01 -5.95
N ILE A 82 2.25 2.39 -7.08
CA ILE A 82 3.49 1.60 -7.19
C ILE A 82 4.69 2.54 -7.21
N GLY A 83 4.54 3.75 -7.76
CA GLY A 83 5.54 4.83 -7.79
C GLY A 83 6.29 4.94 -9.11
N PHE A 84 5.82 4.27 -10.16
CA PHE A 84 6.37 4.35 -11.51
C PHE A 84 6.06 5.68 -12.22
N TYR A 85 5.07 6.44 -11.72
CA TYR A 85 4.80 7.82 -12.10
C TYR A 85 4.81 8.72 -10.86
N GLU A 86 5.47 9.86 -10.95
CA GLU A 86 5.57 10.87 -9.89
C GLU A 86 4.74 12.11 -10.28
N PRO A 87 3.56 12.34 -9.67
CA PRO A 87 2.67 13.42 -10.07
C PRO A 87 3.27 14.81 -9.81
N GLY A 88 4.05 14.98 -8.75
CA GLY A 88 4.68 16.26 -8.43
C GLY A 88 5.70 16.71 -9.49
N GLU A 89 6.37 15.76 -10.14
CA GLU A 89 7.33 16.00 -11.21
C GLU A 89 6.74 15.80 -12.62
N LYS A 90 5.49 15.34 -12.69
CA LYS A 90 4.80 14.93 -13.92
C LYS A 90 5.61 13.93 -14.76
N ARG A 91 6.36 13.03 -14.11
CA ARG A 91 7.36 12.19 -14.79
C ARG A 91 7.25 10.72 -14.43
N PHE A 92 7.53 9.88 -15.41
CA PHE A 92 7.80 8.46 -15.20
C PHE A 92 9.18 8.25 -14.58
N LYS A 93 9.36 7.17 -13.81
CA LYS A 93 10.56 6.91 -13.02
C LYS A 93 11.17 5.55 -13.39
N GLY A 94 12.00 5.51 -14.44
CA GLY A 94 12.66 4.27 -14.87
C GLY A 94 13.54 3.67 -13.78
N VAL A 95 14.27 4.50 -13.02
CA VAL A 95 15.07 4.02 -11.88
C VAL A 95 14.29 3.15 -10.88
N ARG A 96 13.00 3.45 -10.64
CA ARG A 96 12.13 2.67 -9.74
C ARG A 96 11.70 1.33 -10.36
N VAL A 97 11.67 1.23 -11.69
CA VAL A 97 11.47 -0.04 -12.42
C VAL A 97 12.67 -0.96 -12.18
N MET A 98 13.88 -0.45 -12.34
CA MET A 98 15.10 -1.24 -12.10
C MET A 98 15.19 -1.67 -10.62
N GLN A 99 14.95 -0.76 -9.68
CA GLN A 99 14.93 -1.06 -8.24
C GLN A 99 13.88 -2.13 -7.87
N GLN A 100 12.70 -2.11 -8.50
CA GLN A 100 11.69 -3.16 -8.33
C GLN A 100 12.24 -4.53 -8.73
N TRP A 101 12.90 -4.62 -9.88
CA TRP A 101 13.51 -5.86 -10.34
C TRP A 101 14.67 -6.28 -9.44
N GLU A 102 15.62 -5.39 -9.14
CA GLU A 102 16.78 -5.69 -8.29
C GLU A 102 16.39 -6.21 -6.90
N THR A 103 15.30 -5.68 -6.33
CA THR A 103 14.82 -6.14 -5.02
C THR A 103 14.29 -7.57 -5.06
N PHE A 104 13.68 -7.98 -6.18
CA PHE A 104 12.93 -9.23 -6.26
C PHE A 104 13.44 -10.23 -7.32
N HIS A 105 14.54 -9.94 -8.02
CA HIS A 105 14.97 -10.68 -9.22
C HIS A 105 15.05 -12.20 -9.00
N LYS A 106 15.43 -12.65 -7.80
CA LYS A 106 15.52 -14.08 -7.45
C LYS A 106 14.17 -14.83 -7.51
N TYR A 107 13.06 -14.11 -7.53
CA TYR A 107 11.69 -14.64 -7.66
C TYR A 107 11.08 -14.39 -9.04
N LEU A 108 11.56 -13.37 -9.75
CA LEU A 108 10.96 -12.89 -10.99
C LEU A 108 11.53 -13.64 -12.19
N ASN A 109 10.66 -14.08 -13.09
CA ASN A 109 11.08 -14.60 -14.40
C ASN A 109 11.14 -13.44 -15.41
N ALA A 110 12.01 -12.46 -15.14
CA ALA A 110 12.20 -11.27 -15.95
C ALA A 110 13.68 -11.12 -16.32
N ASP A 111 13.94 -11.14 -17.63
CA ASP A 111 15.28 -10.95 -18.18
C ASP A 111 15.82 -9.54 -17.90
N ARG A 112 17.09 -9.45 -17.49
CA ARG A 112 17.72 -8.18 -17.08
C ARG A 112 17.80 -7.19 -18.23
N GLU A 113 18.09 -7.63 -19.45
CA GLU A 113 18.19 -6.74 -20.62
C GLU A 113 16.82 -6.17 -20.96
N LYS A 114 15.76 -6.98 -20.91
CA LYS A 114 14.37 -6.51 -21.09
C LYS A 114 13.95 -5.50 -20.01
N VAL A 115 14.41 -5.67 -18.78
CA VAL A 115 14.16 -4.71 -17.69
C VAL A 115 14.94 -3.41 -17.91
N HIS A 116 16.16 -3.49 -18.43
CA HIS A 116 16.95 -2.32 -18.80
C HIS A 116 16.32 -1.55 -19.97
N ASP A 117 15.82 -2.23 -21.01
CA ASP A 117 15.09 -1.59 -22.12
C ASP A 117 13.78 -0.94 -21.63
N LEU A 118 13.04 -1.59 -20.72
CA LEU A 118 11.87 -0.99 -20.08
C LEU A 118 12.24 0.26 -19.26
N THR A 119 13.31 0.18 -18.47
CA THR A 119 13.82 1.30 -17.64
C THR A 119 14.18 2.49 -18.51
N SER A 120 14.93 2.24 -19.59
CA SER A 120 15.33 3.26 -20.56
C SER A 120 14.10 3.89 -21.22
N THR A 121 13.14 3.08 -21.63
CA THR A 121 11.88 3.55 -22.23
C THR A 121 11.11 4.49 -21.30
N PHE A 122 11.11 4.22 -19.99
CA PHE A 122 10.53 5.13 -18.99
C PHE A 122 11.30 6.45 -18.89
N ASP A 123 12.64 6.41 -18.84
CA ASP A 123 13.48 7.58 -18.65
C ASP A 123 13.52 8.51 -19.87
N PHE A 124 13.28 7.98 -21.07
CA PHE A 124 13.15 8.75 -22.31
C PHE A 124 11.80 9.47 -22.45
N ILE A 125 10.80 9.19 -21.60
CA ILE A 125 9.53 9.93 -21.63
C ILE A 125 9.78 11.32 -21.02
N PRO A 126 9.58 12.41 -21.78
CA PRO A 126 9.71 13.76 -21.24
C PRO A 126 8.66 14.00 -20.15
N PRO A 127 8.87 14.96 -19.23
CA PRO A 127 7.83 15.38 -18.30
C PRO A 127 6.52 15.69 -19.05
N LEU A 128 5.39 15.19 -18.53
CA LEU A 128 4.08 15.38 -19.11
C LEU A 128 3.60 16.83 -18.90
N LYS A 129 2.68 17.29 -19.76
CA LYS A 129 2.13 18.66 -19.65
C LYS A 129 1.27 18.77 -18.39
N SER A 130 0.51 17.72 -18.08
CA SER A 130 -0.30 17.59 -16.87
C SER A 130 -0.20 16.19 -16.25
N SER A 131 -0.71 16.07 -15.01
CA SER A 131 -0.93 14.78 -14.35
C SER A 131 -2.38 14.31 -14.51
N SER A 132 -3.04 14.66 -15.61
CA SER A 132 -4.39 14.17 -15.91
C SER A 132 -4.36 12.65 -16.19
N CYS A 133 -5.48 11.97 -15.96
CA CYS A 133 -5.57 10.53 -16.22
C CYS A 133 -5.25 10.18 -17.68
N SER A 134 -5.77 10.98 -18.62
CA SER A 134 -5.59 10.77 -20.06
C SER A 134 -4.13 10.94 -20.47
N GLU A 135 -3.44 12.00 -20.03
CA GLU A 135 -2.02 12.20 -20.39
C GLU A 135 -1.12 11.09 -19.85
N VAL A 136 -1.30 10.70 -18.58
CA VAL A 136 -0.53 9.61 -17.98
C VAL A 136 -0.82 8.29 -18.70
N PHE A 137 -2.08 8.03 -19.00
CA PHE A 137 -2.49 6.82 -19.71
C PHE A 137 -1.91 6.74 -21.11
N GLU A 138 -2.02 7.80 -21.92
CA GLU A 138 -1.53 7.78 -23.30
C GLU A 138 -0.02 7.60 -23.39
N ALA A 139 0.74 8.20 -22.46
CA ALA A 139 2.16 7.95 -22.34
C ALA A 139 2.46 6.49 -21.96
N PHE A 140 1.80 5.97 -20.92
CA PHE A 140 2.04 4.61 -20.44
C PHE A 140 1.53 3.53 -21.40
N LYS A 141 0.44 3.77 -22.13
CA LYS A 141 -0.14 2.83 -23.11
C LYS A 141 0.88 2.39 -24.15
N LYS A 142 1.70 3.32 -24.64
CA LYS A 142 2.81 3.04 -25.57
C LYS A 142 3.86 2.12 -24.94
N VAL A 143 4.23 2.40 -23.70
CA VAL A 143 5.18 1.58 -22.95
C VAL A 143 4.62 0.18 -22.71
N ASN A 144 3.38 0.08 -22.26
CA ASN A 144 2.71 -1.19 -22.01
C ASN A 144 2.56 -2.00 -23.31
N GLY A 145 2.27 -1.36 -24.44
CA GLY A 145 2.23 -2.03 -25.75
C GLY A 145 3.54 -2.73 -26.12
N LYS A 146 4.69 -2.09 -25.84
CA LYS A 146 6.03 -2.66 -26.12
C LYS A 146 6.52 -3.64 -25.04
N HIS A 147 6.15 -3.42 -23.77
CA HIS A 147 6.77 -4.10 -22.62
C HIS A 147 5.82 -4.82 -21.66
N SER A 148 4.57 -5.07 -22.06
CA SER A 148 3.53 -5.67 -21.20
C SER A 148 4.01 -6.92 -20.45
N GLU A 149 4.70 -7.84 -21.13
CA GLU A 149 5.19 -9.08 -20.51
C GLU A 149 6.26 -8.82 -19.45
N THR A 150 7.17 -7.87 -19.67
CA THR A 150 8.20 -7.48 -18.69
C THR A 150 7.57 -6.78 -17.49
N ILE A 151 6.62 -5.86 -17.74
CA ILE A 151 5.87 -5.17 -16.67
C ILE A 151 5.12 -6.18 -15.81
N ARG A 152 4.41 -7.12 -16.43
CA ARG A 152 3.69 -8.19 -15.71
C ARG A 152 4.64 -9.09 -14.94
N ALA A 153 5.83 -9.37 -15.47
CA ALA A 153 6.81 -10.18 -14.76
C ALA A 153 7.30 -9.48 -13.49
N ILE A 154 7.76 -8.22 -13.57
CA ILE A 154 8.32 -7.49 -12.41
C ILE A 154 7.28 -7.10 -11.35
N LEU A 155 6.00 -7.01 -11.73
CA LEU A 155 4.88 -6.73 -10.83
C LEU A 155 4.14 -8.00 -10.37
N PHE A 156 4.79 -9.17 -10.45
CA PHE A 156 4.22 -10.45 -9.99
C PHE A 156 2.86 -10.82 -10.64
N GLY A 157 2.58 -10.30 -11.83
CA GLY A 157 1.39 -10.59 -12.62
C GLY A 157 1.35 -12.04 -13.14
N LYS A 158 2.51 -12.72 -13.20
CA LYS A 158 2.62 -14.16 -13.43
C LYS A 158 2.60 -14.88 -12.07
N GLY A 159 1.51 -15.63 -11.81
CA GLY A 159 1.20 -16.17 -10.47
C GLY A 159 2.32 -17.01 -9.83
N GLU A 160 3.16 -17.67 -10.63
CA GLU A 160 4.29 -18.51 -10.19
C GLU A 160 5.32 -17.75 -9.36
N SER A 161 5.78 -16.58 -9.83
CA SER A 161 6.73 -15.74 -9.08
C SER A 161 6.15 -15.32 -7.72
N SER A 162 4.85 -14.99 -7.70
CA SER A 162 4.17 -14.63 -6.45
C SER A 162 4.13 -15.82 -5.49
N LYS A 163 3.84 -17.03 -6.00
CA LYS A 163 3.75 -18.26 -5.20
C LYS A 163 5.10 -18.57 -4.53
N LYS A 164 6.20 -18.51 -5.29
CA LYS A 164 7.56 -18.72 -4.76
C LYS A 164 7.90 -17.71 -3.65
N TYR A 165 7.57 -16.43 -3.87
CA TYR A 165 7.78 -15.38 -2.88
C TYR A 165 7.01 -15.66 -1.57
N TYR A 166 5.71 -15.92 -1.66
CA TYR A 166 4.86 -16.20 -0.50
C TYR A 166 5.33 -17.43 0.30
N GLN A 167 5.75 -18.49 -0.40
CA GLN A 167 6.30 -19.70 0.21
C GLN A 167 7.58 -19.43 1.00
N GLU A 168 8.55 -18.71 0.41
CA GLU A 168 9.83 -18.42 1.07
C GLU A 168 9.67 -17.47 2.26
N LYS A 169 8.78 -16.47 2.15
CA LYS A 169 8.58 -15.49 3.23
C LYS A 169 7.78 -16.03 4.41
N GLY A 170 6.91 -17.03 4.19
CA GLY A 170 6.12 -17.67 5.23
C GLY A 170 5.38 -16.64 6.11
N VAL A 171 5.54 -16.72 7.42
CA VAL A 171 4.84 -15.85 8.39
C VAL A 171 5.23 -14.37 8.30
N LYS A 172 6.36 -14.04 7.64
CA LYS A 172 6.89 -12.66 7.54
C LYS A 172 6.11 -11.79 6.55
N ILE A 173 5.19 -12.37 5.79
CA ILE A 173 4.25 -11.64 4.93
C ILE A 173 2.83 -12.19 5.12
N LYS A 174 1.84 -11.30 5.03
CA LYS A 174 0.42 -11.70 5.01
C LYS A 174 0.17 -12.61 3.80
N GLN A 175 -0.28 -13.82 4.06
CA GLN A 175 -0.59 -14.80 3.01
C GLN A 175 -1.91 -14.46 2.29
N LYS A 176 -2.09 -15.03 1.10
CA LYS A 176 -3.41 -15.02 0.42
C LYS A 176 -4.43 -15.73 1.32
N GLU A 177 -5.66 -15.23 1.37
CA GLU A 177 -6.74 -15.76 2.23
C GLU A 177 -6.51 -15.69 3.75
N GLN A 178 -5.44 -15.04 4.21
CA GLN A 178 -5.20 -14.74 5.63
C GLN A 178 -5.66 -13.30 5.92
N SER A 179 -6.39 -13.05 7.00
CA SER A 179 -6.67 -11.66 7.39
C SER A 179 -5.38 -10.95 7.80
N LEU A 180 -5.30 -9.63 7.57
CA LEU A 180 -4.15 -8.85 8.01
C LEU A 180 -3.97 -8.92 9.54
N PHE A 181 -5.09 -8.95 10.26
CA PHE A 181 -5.11 -9.06 11.71
C PHE A 181 -4.43 -10.35 12.15
N MET A 182 -4.86 -11.50 11.62
CA MET A 182 -4.22 -12.80 11.90
C MET A 182 -2.74 -12.82 11.54
N HIS A 183 -2.33 -12.11 10.48
CA HIS A 183 -0.91 -11.97 10.15
C HIS A 183 -0.15 -11.18 11.23
N CYS A 184 -0.66 -10.02 11.64
CA CYS A 184 -0.05 -9.21 12.70
C CYS A 184 -0.08 -9.90 14.07
N GLU A 185 -1.08 -10.72 14.35
CA GLU A 185 -1.16 -11.59 15.53
C GLU A 185 -0.10 -12.68 15.47
N ALA A 186 0.09 -13.36 14.33
CA ALA A 186 1.11 -14.38 14.20
C ALA A 186 2.53 -13.84 14.41
N LEU A 187 2.78 -12.58 14.04
CA LEU A 187 4.07 -11.92 14.24
C LEU A 187 4.33 -11.50 15.70
N ASN A 188 3.31 -11.01 16.42
CA ASN A 188 3.49 -10.37 17.73
C ASN A 188 2.99 -11.23 18.91
N TYR A 189 2.04 -12.13 18.65
CA TYR A 189 1.43 -13.06 19.58
C TYR A 189 1.45 -14.49 19.01
N PRO A 190 2.63 -15.04 18.67
CA PRO A 190 2.74 -16.35 18.05
C PRO A 190 2.17 -17.45 18.96
N LYS A 191 1.57 -18.48 18.36
CA LYS A 191 1.06 -19.65 19.10
C LYS A 191 2.18 -20.29 19.92
N GLY A 192 1.88 -20.65 21.17
CA GLY A 192 2.85 -21.22 22.12
C GLY A 192 3.72 -20.21 22.86
N SER A 193 3.66 -18.92 22.52
CA SER A 193 4.40 -17.88 23.26
C SER A 193 3.66 -17.41 24.51
N PRO A 194 4.38 -16.93 25.55
CA PRO A 194 3.74 -16.36 26.76
C PRO A 194 2.81 -15.18 26.47
N GLN A 195 3.09 -14.40 25.41
CA GLN A 195 2.29 -13.24 25.01
C GLN A 195 0.93 -13.66 24.45
N ARG A 196 0.78 -14.89 23.95
CA ARG A 196 -0.44 -15.38 23.29
C ARG A 196 -1.70 -15.21 24.16
N LYS A 197 -1.56 -15.33 25.48
CA LYS A 197 -2.66 -15.20 26.44
C LYS A 197 -3.34 -13.82 26.41
N ASP A 198 -2.62 -12.78 26.01
CA ASP A 198 -3.13 -11.41 25.98
C ASP A 198 -4.05 -11.17 24.77
N LEU A 199 -3.92 -12.01 23.72
CA LEU A 199 -4.63 -11.84 22.46
C LEU A 199 -6.16 -11.87 22.63
N CYS A 200 -6.66 -12.68 23.56
CA CYS A 200 -8.09 -12.78 23.85
C CYS A 200 -8.68 -11.45 24.33
N GLY A 201 -7.92 -10.72 25.17
CA GLY A 201 -8.30 -9.39 25.61
C GLY A 201 -8.25 -8.39 24.45
N ILE A 202 -7.17 -8.43 23.67
CA ILE A 202 -6.93 -7.51 22.55
C ILE A 202 -8.02 -7.64 21.47
N ARG A 203 -8.42 -8.87 21.10
CA ARG A 203 -9.52 -9.11 20.15
C ARG A 203 -10.88 -8.65 20.68
N LYS A 204 -11.04 -8.57 22.01
CA LYS A 204 -12.19 -7.92 22.67
C LYS A 204 -12.00 -6.40 22.87
N TYR A 205 -11.09 -5.81 22.10
CA TYR A 205 -10.75 -4.38 22.13
C TYR A 205 -10.20 -3.88 23.47
N GLN A 206 -9.66 -4.75 24.32
CA GLN A 206 -8.91 -4.31 25.50
C GLN A 206 -7.60 -3.67 25.05
N MET A 207 -7.24 -2.55 25.68
CA MET A 207 -6.00 -1.86 25.38
C MET A 207 -4.82 -2.65 25.93
N GLY A 208 -3.95 -3.15 25.04
CA GLY A 208 -2.69 -3.75 25.46
C GLY A 208 -1.68 -2.71 25.92
N SER A 209 -0.52 -3.18 26.39
CA SER A 209 0.58 -2.34 26.85
C SER A 209 1.94 -2.86 26.38
N GLY A 210 2.92 -1.95 26.28
CA GLY A 210 4.30 -2.29 25.98
C GLY A 210 4.60 -2.55 24.51
N ILE A 211 5.87 -2.85 24.22
CA ILE A 211 6.42 -2.90 22.86
C ILE A 211 5.75 -3.93 21.94
N VAL A 212 5.25 -5.03 22.50
CA VAL A 212 4.55 -6.07 21.72
C VAL A 212 3.24 -5.54 21.15
N PHE A 213 2.46 -4.84 21.99
CA PHE A 213 1.21 -4.21 21.55
C PHE A 213 1.47 -3.03 20.59
N GLU A 214 2.52 -2.24 20.86
CA GLU A 214 2.94 -1.15 19.96
C GLU A 214 3.29 -1.67 18.55
N ARG A 215 4.09 -2.74 18.45
CA ARG A 215 4.43 -3.38 17.16
C ARG A 215 3.23 -4.03 16.48
N HIS A 216 2.34 -4.64 17.25
CA HIS A 216 1.10 -5.20 16.74
C HIS A 216 0.21 -4.11 16.12
N MET A 217 0.05 -2.99 16.82
CA MET A 217 -0.77 -1.88 16.32
C MET A 217 -0.11 -1.16 15.15
N GLU A 218 1.21 -1.02 15.13
CA GLU A 218 1.93 -0.56 13.93
C GLU A 218 1.62 -1.44 12.72
N CYS A 219 1.73 -2.76 12.89
CA CYS A 219 1.47 -3.73 11.82
C CYS A 219 0.05 -3.59 11.28
N ILE A 220 -0.95 -3.51 12.16
CA ILE A 220 -2.35 -3.34 11.74
C ILE A 220 -2.55 -1.97 11.08
N PHE A 221 -2.14 -0.87 11.69
CA PHE A 221 -2.41 0.47 11.15
C PHE A 221 -1.73 0.69 9.80
N LYS A 222 -0.48 0.25 9.64
CA LYS A 222 0.22 0.32 8.35
C LYS A 222 -0.34 -0.66 7.33
N GLY A 223 -0.67 -1.89 7.73
CA GLY A 223 -1.23 -2.87 6.81
C GLY A 223 -2.65 -2.52 6.35
N LEU A 224 -3.45 -1.85 7.20
CA LEU A 224 -4.73 -1.27 6.82
C LEU A 224 -4.58 0.07 6.10
N ARG A 225 -3.36 0.60 6.00
CA ARG A 225 -3.06 1.91 5.42
C ARG A 225 -3.78 3.07 6.14
N TYR A 226 -4.22 2.87 7.39
CA TYR A 226 -4.59 3.97 8.29
C TYR A 226 -3.37 4.83 8.62
N MET A 227 -2.18 4.23 8.60
CA MET A 227 -0.92 4.95 8.58
C MET A 227 -0.15 4.65 7.30
N THR A 228 0.46 5.69 6.73
CA THR A 228 1.34 5.56 5.55
C THR A 228 2.68 4.93 5.94
N SER A 229 3.49 4.56 4.94
CA SER A 229 4.86 4.10 5.18
C SER A 229 5.75 5.15 5.86
N LYS A 230 5.40 6.43 5.74
CA LYS A 230 6.07 7.56 6.40
C LYS A 230 5.54 7.84 7.82
N ASN A 231 4.71 6.97 8.37
CA ASN A 231 4.07 7.08 9.69
C ASN A 231 3.07 8.25 9.81
N GLU A 232 2.51 8.71 8.70
CA GLU A 232 1.47 9.75 8.69
C GLU A 232 0.09 9.10 8.74
N LEU A 233 -0.85 9.72 9.45
CA LEU A 233 -2.25 9.27 9.49
C LEU A 233 -2.97 9.57 8.17
N ASP A 234 -3.62 8.55 7.62
CA ASP A 234 -4.57 8.64 6.52
C ASP A 234 -6.00 8.58 7.07
N VAL A 235 -6.57 9.76 7.31
CA VAL A 235 -7.93 9.89 7.87
C VAL A 235 -9.00 9.43 6.87
N ASP A 236 -8.74 9.57 5.58
CA ASP A 236 -9.70 9.20 4.54
C ASP A 236 -9.79 7.67 4.40
N GLU A 237 -8.70 6.95 4.66
CA GLU A 237 -8.72 5.49 4.73
C GLU A 237 -9.60 4.97 5.88
N ILE A 238 -9.55 5.61 7.05
CA ILE A 238 -10.43 5.26 8.17
C ILE A 238 -11.88 5.63 7.82
N ALA A 239 -12.10 6.81 7.24
CA ALA A 239 -13.43 7.25 6.83
C ALA A 239 -14.07 6.31 5.80
N ARG A 240 -13.27 5.76 4.88
CA ARG A 240 -13.72 4.76 3.90
C ARG A 240 -14.32 3.54 4.59
N ASP A 241 -13.70 3.07 5.66
CA ASP A 241 -14.20 1.90 6.38
C ASP A 241 -15.51 2.19 7.13
N PHE A 242 -15.69 3.40 7.67
CA PHE A 242 -16.98 3.83 8.23
C PHE A 242 -18.08 3.86 7.18
N ILE A 243 -17.80 4.42 5.99
CA ILE A 243 -18.78 4.52 4.89
C ILE A 243 -19.20 3.12 4.42
N VAL A 244 -18.25 2.19 4.33
CA VAL A 244 -18.50 0.82 3.88
C VAL A 244 -19.43 0.05 4.83
N VAL A 245 -19.43 0.39 6.14
CA VAL A 245 -20.40 -0.13 7.13
C VAL A 245 -21.62 0.77 7.31
N LYS A 246 -21.87 1.68 6.35
CA LYS A 246 -23.03 2.60 6.33
C LYS A 246 -23.08 3.58 7.51
N LYS A 247 -21.92 4.00 8.02
CA LYS A 247 -21.78 5.01 9.08
C LYS A 247 -21.23 6.33 8.53
N LYS A 248 -21.56 7.43 9.21
CA LYS A 248 -21.06 8.75 8.87
C LYS A 248 -19.69 8.98 9.52
N PRO A 249 -18.65 9.40 8.76
CA PRO A 249 -17.31 9.54 9.31
C PRO A 249 -17.08 10.89 10.01
N ASP A 250 -18.04 11.82 10.04
CA ASP A 250 -17.82 13.22 10.47
C ASP A 250 -17.25 13.33 11.89
N ALA A 251 -17.84 12.63 12.86
CA ALA A 251 -17.37 12.64 14.25
C ALA A 251 -15.96 12.04 14.37
N MET A 252 -15.69 10.95 13.67
CA MET A 252 -14.36 10.33 13.60
C MET A 252 -13.34 11.29 12.97
N LYS A 253 -13.67 11.95 11.85
CA LYS A 253 -12.79 12.92 11.18
C LYS A 253 -12.44 14.09 12.10
N ALA A 254 -13.44 14.67 12.78
CA ALA A 254 -13.23 15.75 13.73
C ALA A 254 -12.30 15.34 14.88
N MET A 255 -12.51 14.15 15.46
CA MET A 255 -11.63 13.62 16.50
C MET A 255 -10.22 13.37 15.99
N MET A 256 -10.05 12.76 14.82
CA MET A 256 -8.72 12.48 14.27
C MET A 256 -7.92 13.75 14.02
N LYS A 257 -8.57 14.87 13.67
CA LYS A 257 -7.91 16.19 13.59
C LYS A 257 -7.29 16.59 14.93
N THR A 258 -8.06 16.48 16.02
CA THR A 258 -7.59 16.77 17.38
C THR A 258 -6.49 15.80 17.82
N CYS A 259 -6.65 14.51 17.56
CA CYS A 259 -5.66 13.50 17.90
C CYS A 259 -4.34 13.68 17.17
N LYS A 260 -4.39 14.05 15.89
CA LYS A 260 -3.20 14.39 15.10
C LYS A 260 -2.50 15.63 15.66
N ALA A 261 -3.24 16.66 16.06
CA ALA A 261 -2.67 17.88 16.66
C ALA A 261 -1.97 17.62 18.00
N ASN A 262 -2.44 16.63 18.77
CA ASN A 262 -1.89 16.25 20.07
C ASN A 262 -0.80 15.17 20.00
N LEU A 263 -0.41 14.72 18.80
CA LEU A 263 0.61 13.67 18.64
C LEU A 263 1.99 14.21 19.02
N LYS A 264 2.61 13.62 20.04
CA LYS A 264 4.00 13.91 20.46
C LYS A 264 4.99 12.78 20.17
N GLU A 265 4.46 11.58 19.88
CA GLU A 265 5.24 10.38 19.68
C GLU A 265 5.95 10.38 18.32
N LYS A 266 7.19 9.89 18.31
CA LYS A 266 7.96 9.67 17.06
C LYS A 266 8.10 8.19 16.72
N ASN A 267 7.93 7.31 17.70
CA ASN A 267 8.00 5.87 17.47
C ASN A 267 6.74 5.39 16.72
N PRO A 268 6.86 4.71 15.57
CA PRO A 268 5.71 4.27 14.77
C PRO A 268 4.66 3.46 15.52
N GLY A 269 5.06 2.53 16.39
CA GLY A 269 4.14 1.73 17.20
C GLY A 269 3.40 2.55 18.24
N LYS A 270 4.08 3.51 18.89
CA LYS A 270 3.41 4.46 19.80
C LYS A 270 2.46 5.41 19.07
N ILE A 271 2.80 5.85 17.86
CA ILE A 271 1.92 6.64 17.01
C ILE A 271 0.64 5.85 16.68
N ALA A 272 0.78 4.59 16.27
CA ALA A 272 -0.38 3.73 15.99
C ALA A 272 -1.27 3.54 17.23
N VAL A 273 -0.66 3.26 18.40
CA VAL A 273 -1.38 3.14 19.67
C VAL A 273 -2.07 4.45 20.06
N HIS A 274 -1.46 5.61 19.82
CA HIS A 274 -2.08 6.91 20.07
C HIS A 274 -3.37 7.09 19.28
N TYR A 275 -3.34 6.83 17.97
CA TYR A 275 -4.55 6.94 17.14
C TYR A 275 -5.60 5.88 17.47
N TYR A 276 -5.19 4.65 17.75
CA TYR A 276 -6.09 3.61 18.22
C TYR A 276 -6.79 4.00 19.53
N LYS A 277 -6.04 4.49 20.52
CA LYS A 277 -6.60 4.99 21.79
C LYS A 277 -7.62 6.09 21.57
N CYS A 278 -7.33 7.04 20.68
CA CYS A 278 -8.29 8.07 20.32
C CYS A 278 -9.62 7.49 19.82
N LEU A 279 -9.57 6.60 18.83
CA LEU A 279 -10.77 5.95 18.25
C LEU A 279 -11.56 5.15 19.29
N MET A 280 -10.88 4.63 20.32
CA MET A 280 -11.48 3.83 21.38
C MET A 280 -12.06 4.66 22.54
N ASN A 281 -11.61 5.90 22.73
CA ASN A 281 -11.93 6.71 23.91
C ASN A 281 -13.16 7.63 23.75
N ASP A 282 -13.73 7.78 22.55
CA ASP A 282 -14.93 8.60 22.34
C ASP A 282 -16.16 7.72 22.10
N SER A 283 -17.08 7.72 23.06
CA SER A 283 -18.34 6.99 23.01
C SER A 283 -19.17 7.19 21.73
N LYS A 284 -19.04 8.33 21.03
CA LYS A 284 -19.74 8.60 19.76
C LYS A 284 -19.13 7.87 18.56
N VAL A 285 -17.90 7.41 18.68
CA VAL A 285 -17.13 6.82 17.57
C VAL A 285 -16.76 5.37 17.86
N THR A 286 -16.50 5.00 19.12
CA THR A 286 -15.94 3.69 19.49
C THR A 286 -16.74 2.51 18.91
N ASN A 287 -18.08 2.53 18.98
CA ASN A 287 -18.89 1.40 18.49
C ASN A 287 -18.89 1.30 16.96
N ASP A 288 -18.97 2.44 16.27
CA ASP A 288 -18.92 2.49 14.80
C ASP A 288 -17.52 2.15 14.30
N PHE A 289 -16.48 2.55 15.03
CA PHE A 289 -15.11 2.15 14.74
C PHE A 289 -14.93 0.64 14.86
N LYS A 290 -15.35 0.02 15.98
CA LYS A 290 -15.29 -1.45 16.14
C LYS A 290 -15.97 -2.18 14.99
N GLU A 291 -17.15 -1.71 14.59
CA GLU A 291 -17.90 -2.29 13.48
C GLU A 291 -17.18 -2.14 12.13
N ALA A 292 -16.63 -0.96 11.85
CA ALA A 292 -15.82 -0.70 10.65
C ALA A 292 -14.53 -1.54 10.63
N PHE A 293 -13.89 -1.69 11.78
CA PHE A 293 -12.63 -2.41 11.97
C PHE A 293 -12.80 -3.92 11.86
N ASP A 294 -13.85 -4.48 12.45
CA ASP A 294 -14.28 -5.88 12.29
C ASP A 294 -14.54 -6.19 10.81
N TYR A 295 -15.29 -5.34 10.10
CA TYR A 295 -15.53 -5.58 8.66
C TYR A 295 -14.28 -5.40 7.82
N ARG A 296 -13.35 -4.53 8.25
CA ARG A 296 -12.04 -4.38 7.61
C ARG A 296 -11.17 -5.63 7.79
N GLU A 297 -11.23 -6.30 8.94
CA GLU A 297 -10.60 -7.61 9.15
C GLU A 297 -11.11 -8.61 8.10
N VAL A 298 -12.43 -8.75 7.97
CA VAL A 298 -13.07 -9.66 7.01
C VAL A 298 -12.62 -9.37 5.57
N ARG A 299 -12.67 -8.10 5.14
CA ARG A 299 -12.25 -7.68 3.79
C ARG A 299 -10.76 -7.85 3.55
N SER A 300 -9.93 -7.80 4.59
CA SER A 300 -8.48 -7.96 4.45
C SER A 300 -8.06 -9.40 4.06
N LYS A 301 -8.96 -10.38 4.22
CA LYS A 301 -8.71 -11.78 3.89
C LYS A 301 -8.38 -11.97 2.40
N ASP A 302 -9.24 -11.44 1.53
CA ASP A 302 -9.05 -11.39 0.08
C ASP A 302 -9.41 -10.01 -0.46
N TYR A 303 -8.39 -9.28 -0.90
CA TYR A 303 -8.50 -7.92 -1.42
C TYR A 303 -9.40 -7.80 -2.67
N PHE A 304 -9.66 -8.89 -3.39
CA PHE A 304 -10.52 -8.88 -4.58
C PHE A 304 -11.94 -9.41 -4.31
N ALA A 305 -12.25 -9.83 -3.08
CA ALA A 305 -13.52 -10.50 -2.80
C ALA A 305 -14.74 -9.62 -3.03
N ALA A 306 -14.67 -8.34 -2.67
CA ALA A 306 -15.75 -7.38 -2.93
C ALA A 306 -15.94 -7.12 -4.43
N LEU A 307 -14.83 -6.98 -5.17
CA LEU A 307 -14.83 -6.76 -6.63
C LEU A 307 -15.40 -7.95 -7.40
N THR A 308 -15.06 -9.16 -6.98
CA THR A 308 -15.41 -10.40 -7.69
C THR A 308 -16.73 -11.02 -7.24
N GLY A 309 -17.47 -10.37 -6.34
CA GLY A 309 -18.74 -10.87 -5.80
C GLY A 309 -18.62 -12.05 -4.84
N LYS A 310 -17.40 -12.41 -4.41
CA LYS A 310 -17.17 -13.45 -3.39
C LYS A 310 -17.54 -13.00 -1.99
N LEU A 311 -17.51 -11.69 -1.74
CA LEU A 311 -17.95 -11.10 -0.48
C LEU A 311 -19.42 -10.69 -0.58
N LYS A 312 -20.24 -11.14 0.36
CA LYS A 312 -21.63 -10.70 0.47
C LYS A 312 -21.70 -9.19 0.77
N PRO A 313 -22.79 -8.50 0.36
CA PRO A 313 -23.07 -7.15 0.85
C PRO A 313 -22.97 -7.08 2.37
N TYR A 314 -22.47 -5.95 2.87
CA TYR A 314 -22.26 -5.77 4.31
C TYR A 314 -23.54 -6.05 5.12
N SER A 315 -23.38 -6.92 6.13
CA SER A 315 -24.37 -7.26 7.14
C SER A 315 -23.67 -7.37 8.49
N ARG A 316 -24.14 -6.61 9.49
CA ARG A 316 -23.55 -6.60 10.83
C ARG A 316 -23.49 -7.98 11.46
N SER A 317 -24.57 -8.77 11.33
CA SER A 317 -24.65 -10.13 11.90
C SER A 317 -23.64 -11.08 11.25
N ASP A 318 -23.48 -10.99 9.93
CA ASP A 318 -22.58 -11.87 9.17
C ASP A 318 -21.12 -11.53 9.44
N VAL A 319 -20.80 -10.24 9.61
CA VAL A 319 -19.47 -9.78 10.01
C VAL A 319 -19.18 -10.25 11.42
N ARG A 320 -20.10 -10.04 12.38
CA ARG A 320 -19.89 -10.46 13.77
C ARG A 320 -19.64 -11.96 13.87
N LYS A 321 -20.45 -12.77 13.17
CA LYS A 321 -20.27 -14.23 13.11
C LYS A 321 -18.88 -14.61 12.59
N GLN A 322 -18.41 -13.99 11.50
CA GLN A 322 -17.08 -14.27 10.96
C GLN A 322 -15.95 -13.90 11.92
N VAL A 323 -16.07 -12.75 12.61
CA VAL A 323 -15.10 -12.33 13.63
C VAL A 323 -15.12 -13.28 14.84
N ASP A 324 -16.30 -13.69 15.32
CA ASP A 324 -16.42 -14.68 16.41
C ASP A 324 -15.77 -16.03 16.04
N ASP A 325 -15.89 -16.46 14.77
CA ASP A 325 -15.25 -17.68 14.29
C ASP A 325 -13.71 -17.53 14.21
N ILE A 326 -13.19 -16.35 13.87
CA ILE A 326 -11.76 -16.04 13.96
C ILE A 326 -11.30 -16.01 15.42
N ASP A 327 -12.06 -15.37 16.31
CA ASP A 327 -11.78 -15.27 17.74
C ASP A 327 -11.62 -16.66 18.35
N LYS A 328 -12.49 -17.63 18.03
CA LYS A 328 -12.38 -19.02 18.50
C LYS A 328 -11.05 -19.67 18.12
N ILE A 329 -10.53 -19.36 16.93
CA ILE A 329 -9.25 -19.91 16.42
C ILE A 329 -8.04 -19.19 17.04
N GLN A 330 -8.17 -17.90 17.33
CA GLN A 330 -7.08 -17.09 17.84
C GLN A 330 -6.94 -17.17 19.36
N CYS A 331 -8.05 -17.29 20.07
CA CYS A 331 -8.14 -17.29 21.52
C CYS A 331 -8.08 -18.70 22.15
N SER A 332 -7.96 -19.76 21.35
CA SER A 332 -7.62 -21.11 21.78
C SER A 332 -6.12 -21.25 22.02
#